data_AF-A0A961E8J1-F1
#
_entry.id   AF-A0A961E8J1-F1
#
_cell.length_a   1.000
_cell.length_b   1.000
_cell.length_c   1.000
_cell.angle_alpha   90.00
_cell.angle_beta   90.00
_cell.angle_gamma   90.00
#
_symmetry.space_group_name_H-M   'P 1'
#
loop_
_entity.id
_entity.type
_entity.pdbx_description
1 polymer ?
#
loop_
_entity_poly.entity_id
_entity_poly.type
_entity_poly.pdbx_seq_one_letter_code
_entity_poly.pdbx_strand_id
1 'polypeptide(L)'
;MTSASCRVATVADVSVARRLFLIWQNPGSRQFVRVGTLFELVDGRYAFEYTASARATDDFYPLTQFPDMERTYVSTGLPAFFVNRLMSRKRESFTSYLHALGIDSDAVDTPMELLARTGGPRATDTFHLVDDLMADADGVVVSRFLASGVRYLDADGTHLARVRDGDRLRLRPEPDNPKNGRAQLVCVASGAAVGYVPDWLLNDLEDLQARVDELSVIAERVTADAQPHLRLLCRIEARVRGGKQHSN
;
A
#
# COMPACT_ATOMS: atom_id res chain seq x y z
N MET A 1 22.34 1.92 -31.67
CA MET A 1 21.27 2.94 -31.69
C MET A 1 20.03 2.29 -32.26
N THR A 2 19.17 1.78 -31.39
CA THR A 2 17.94 1.09 -31.80
C THR A 2 16.81 1.83 -31.13
N SER A 3 16.15 2.68 -31.92
CA SER A 3 14.99 3.48 -31.53
C SER A 3 13.85 2.54 -31.11
N ALA A 4 13.53 2.52 -29.83
CA ALA A 4 12.31 1.88 -29.33
C ALA A 4 11.13 2.78 -29.73
N SER A 5 10.42 2.36 -30.77
CA SER A 5 9.22 3.04 -31.27
C SER A 5 8.15 3.06 -30.18
N CYS A 6 7.92 4.24 -29.61
CA CYS A 6 6.81 4.51 -28.71
C CYS A 6 5.54 4.68 -29.54
N ARG A 7 4.79 3.60 -29.75
CA ARG A 7 3.41 3.71 -30.26
C ARG A 7 2.47 4.03 -29.10
N VAL A 8 1.67 5.07 -29.28
CA VAL A 8 0.55 5.41 -28.38
C VAL A 8 -0.54 4.38 -28.62
N ALA A 9 -0.56 3.32 -27.82
CA ALA A 9 -1.76 2.54 -27.60
C ALA A 9 -2.52 3.24 -26.47
N THR A 10 -3.71 3.74 -26.76
CA THR A 10 -4.65 4.21 -25.74
C THR A 10 -4.97 3.05 -24.80
N VAL A 11 -4.87 3.28 -23.49
CA VAL A 11 -5.23 2.31 -22.44
C VAL A 11 -6.70 1.85 -22.53
N ALA A 12 -7.52 2.55 -23.32
CA ALA A 12 -8.94 2.28 -23.54
C ALA A 12 -9.28 0.86 -24.06
N ASP A 13 -8.36 0.15 -24.74
CA ASP A 13 -8.66 -1.16 -25.34
C ASP A 13 -8.13 -2.37 -24.55
N VAL A 14 -7.45 -2.18 -23.42
CA VAL A 14 -6.88 -3.30 -22.65
C VAL A 14 -7.37 -3.30 -21.21
N SER A 15 -7.94 -4.43 -20.79
CA SER A 15 -8.42 -4.63 -19.43
C SER A 15 -7.29 -4.55 -18.40
N VAL A 16 -7.59 -3.90 -17.28
CA VAL A 16 -6.69 -3.79 -16.12
C VAL A 16 -6.77 -5.09 -15.32
N ALA A 17 -5.61 -5.72 -15.07
CA ALA A 17 -5.50 -6.87 -14.17
C ALA A 17 -5.41 -6.41 -12.71
N ARG A 18 -4.62 -5.37 -12.44
CA ARG A 18 -4.47 -4.78 -11.11
C ARG A 18 -4.12 -3.30 -11.20
N ARG A 19 -4.45 -2.54 -10.16
CA ARG A 19 -4.01 -1.15 -10.00
C ARG A 19 -3.45 -0.89 -8.60
N LEU A 20 -2.48 0.01 -8.53
CA LEU A 20 -1.95 0.59 -7.30
C LEU A 20 -1.96 2.11 -7.42
N PHE A 21 -2.17 2.80 -6.31
CA PHE A 21 -2.11 4.26 -6.28
C PHE A 21 -0.77 4.74 -5.77
N LEU A 22 -0.23 5.74 -6.45
CA LEU A 22 0.93 6.47 -6.01
C LEU A 22 0.46 7.62 -5.11
N ILE A 23 0.75 7.50 -3.83
CA ILE A 23 0.53 8.54 -2.83
C ILE A 23 1.83 9.32 -2.65
N TRP A 24 1.74 10.64 -2.71
CA TRP A 24 2.83 11.55 -2.39
C TRP A 24 2.54 12.23 -1.06
N GLN A 25 3.49 12.19 -0.12
CA GLN A 25 3.43 13.01 1.06
C GLN A 25 4.15 14.35 0.79
N ASN A 26 3.40 15.45 0.86
CA ASN A 26 3.96 16.79 0.72
C ASN A 26 5.02 17.03 1.83
N PRO A 27 6.27 17.35 1.49
CA PRO A 27 7.34 17.52 2.48
C PRO A 27 7.09 18.68 3.46
N GLY A 28 6.39 19.73 3.02
CA GLY A 28 6.06 20.90 3.83
C GLY A 28 4.81 20.68 4.68
N SER A 29 3.67 20.43 4.04
CA SER A 29 2.37 20.31 4.74
C SER A 29 2.13 18.95 5.39
N ARG A 30 2.95 17.94 5.06
CA ARG A 30 2.80 16.53 5.48
C ARG A 30 1.52 15.85 4.99
N GLN A 31 0.72 16.52 4.16
CA GLN A 31 -0.50 15.98 3.58
C GLN A 31 -0.18 14.86 2.59
N PHE A 32 -1.02 13.82 2.57
CA PHE A 32 -0.96 12.75 1.59
C PHE A 32 -1.89 13.07 0.43
N VAL A 33 -1.35 13.05 -0.79
CA VAL A 33 -2.08 13.30 -2.03
C VAL A 33 -1.93 12.09 -2.93
N ARG A 34 -3.03 11.56 -3.43
CA ARG A 34 -3.00 10.53 -4.46
C ARG A 34 -2.66 11.19 -5.80
N VAL A 35 -1.43 11.01 -6.27
CA VAL A 35 -0.89 11.72 -7.43
C VAL A 35 -0.85 10.89 -8.71
N GLY A 36 -0.96 9.56 -8.61
CA GLY A 36 -0.99 8.74 -9.81
C GLY A 36 -1.58 7.36 -9.60
N THR A 37 -1.78 6.66 -10.70
CA THR A 37 -2.21 5.27 -10.73
C THR A 37 -1.26 4.45 -11.59
N LEU A 38 -0.72 3.39 -11.03
CA LEU A 38 0.02 2.35 -11.74
C LEU A 38 -0.93 1.19 -12.04
N PHE A 39 -1.00 0.78 -13.30
CA PHE A 39 -1.80 -0.34 -13.76
C PHE A 39 -0.89 -1.46 -14.24
N GLU A 40 -1.26 -2.69 -13.89
CA GLU A 40 -0.84 -3.91 -14.56
C GLU A 40 -1.99 -4.33 -15.48
N LEU A 41 -1.70 -4.49 -16.76
CA LEU A 41 -2.66 -4.84 -17.80
C LEU A 41 -2.69 -6.36 -17.99
N VAL A 42 -3.82 -6.90 -18.44
CA VAL A 42 -4.00 -8.35 -18.64
C VAL A 42 -3.03 -8.93 -19.67
N ASP A 43 -2.54 -8.11 -20.60
CA ASP A 43 -1.54 -8.51 -21.59
C ASP A 43 -0.07 -8.45 -21.09
N GLY A 44 0.12 -8.21 -19.79
CA GLY A 44 1.44 -8.16 -19.14
C GLY A 44 2.17 -6.82 -19.25
N ARG A 45 1.57 -5.81 -19.89
CA ARG A 45 2.12 -4.45 -19.92
C ARG A 45 1.77 -3.67 -18.65
N TYR A 46 2.47 -2.57 -18.43
CA TYR A 46 2.20 -1.62 -17.36
C TYR A 46 1.79 -0.26 -17.92
N ALA A 47 0.85 0.39 -17.26
CA ALA A 47 0.50 1.78 -17.55
C ALA A 47 0.62 2.68 -16.31
N PHE A 48 0.98 3.94 -16.50
CA PHE A 48 0.99 4.94 -15.44
C PHE A 48 0.34 6.24 -15.93
N GLU A 49 -0.48 6.84 -15.07
CA GLU A 49 -1.08 8.15 -15.30
C GLU A 49 -1.17 8.96 -14.01
N TYR A 50 -1.17 10.29 -14.14
CA TYR A 50 -1.41 11.19 -13.03
C TYR A 50 -2.90 11.40 -12.80
N THR A 51 -3.28 11.55 -11.54
CA THR A 51 -4.65 11.89 -11.15
C THR A 51 -4.96 13.37 -11.35
N ALA A 52 -6.24 13.74 -11.29
CA ALA A 52 -6.65 15.14 -11.26
C ALA A 52 -6.10 15.87 -10.01
N SER A 53 -6.05 15.18 -8.86
CA SER A 53 -5.47 15.73 -7.63
C SER A 53 -4.00 16.10 -7.79
N ALA A 54 -3.22 15.32 -8.56
CA ALA A 54 -1.83 15.67 -8.86
C ALA A 54 -1.73 17.03 -9.56
N ARG A 55 -2.58 17.24 -10.58
CA ARG A 55 -2.61 18.47 -11.39
C ARG A 55 -3.13 19.68 -10.62
N ALA A 56 -4.00 19.46 -9.64
CA ALA A 56 -4.57 20.49 -8.78
C ALA A 56 -3.70 20.82 -7.56
N THR A 57 -2.58 20.13 -7.35
CA THR A 57 -1.70 20.34 -6.21
C THR A 57 -0.49 21.16 -6.63
N ASP A 58 -0.47 22.44 -6.26
CA ASP A 58 0.55 23.41 -6.73
C ASP A 58 2.00 23.01 -6.42
N ASP A 59 2.23 22.36 -5.27
CA ASP A 59 3.57 21.96 -4.82
C ASP A 59 4.03 20.60 -5.41
N PHE A 60 3.14 19.90 -6.10
CA PHE A 60 3.48 18.62 -6.69
C PHE A 60 4.27 18.81 -7.99
N TYR A 61 5.23 17.93 -8.24
CA TYR A 61 6.05 17.96 -9.45
C TYR A 61 5.98 16.61 -10.18
N PRO A 62 5.96 16.62 -11.52
CA PRO A 62 6.00 15.37 -12.28
C PRO A 62 7.31 14.63 -12.03
N LEU A 63 7.19 13.31 -11.92
CA LEU A 63 8.30 12.38 -11.85
C LEU A 63 9.16 12.50 -13.11
N THR A 64 10.49 12.43 -12.97
CA THR A 64 11.42 12.57 -14.10
C THR A 64 11.16 11.58 -15.24
N GLN A 65 10.73 10.36 -14.91
CA GLN A 65 10.39 9.34 -15.92
C GLN A 65 9.06 9.63 -16.64
N PHE A 66 8.21 10.47 -16.05
CA PHE A 66 6.85 10.78 -16.51
C PHE A 66 6.62 12.31 -16.49
N PRO A 67 7.31 13.07 -17.37
CA PRO A 67 7.36 14.54 -17.28
C PRO A 67 6.05 15.27 -17.64
N ASP A 68 5.15 14.62 -18.35
CA ASP A 68 3.87 15.18 -18.83
C ASP A 68 2.72 14.60 -18.02
N MET A 69 2.02 15.46 -17.28
CA MET A 69 0.94 15.07 -16.36
C MET A 69 -0.39 14.75 -17.04
N GLU A 70 -0.53 15.07 -18.33
CA GLU A 70 -1.72 14.78 -19.13
C GLU A 70 -1.60 13.46 -19.90
N ARG A 71 -0.41 12.87 -19.90
CA ARG A 71 -0.11 11.68 -20.69
C ARG A 71 -0.29 10.39 -19.88
N THR A 72 -0.89 9.39 -20.52
CA THR A 72 -0.79 8.00 -20.08
C THR A 72 0.46 7.35 -20.67
N TYR A 73 1.29 6.78 -19.80
CA TYR A 73 2.53 6.10 -20.17
C TYR A 73 2.32 4.61 -20.18
N VAL A 74 2.63 3.93 -21.29
CA VAL A 74 2.53 2.47 -21.41
C VAL A 74 3.92 1.88 -21.64
N SER A 75 4.21 0.76 -20.98
CA SER A 75 5.52 0.10 -20.99
C SER A 75 5.37 -1.42 -20.97
N THR A 76 6.31 -2.13 -21.59
CA THR A 76 6.33 -3.60 -21.63
C THR A 76 6.88 -4.26 -20.37
N GLY A 77 7.44 -3.46 -19.45
CA GLY A 77 7.92 -3.93 -18.16
C GLY A 77 7.77 -2.82 -17.12
N LEU A 78 7.81 -3.19 -15.85
CA LEU A 78 7.58 -2.26 -14.75
C LEU A 78 8.54 -1.06 -14.86
N PRO A 79 8.05 0.19 -14.87
CA PRO A 79 8.91 1.36 -15.01
C PRO A 79 9.97 1.46 -13.90
N ALA A 80 11.17 1.93 -14.25
CA ALA A 80 12.31 2.06 -13.35
C ALA A 80 12.00 2.81 -12.04
N PHE A 81 11.14 3.83 -12.07
CA PHE A 81 10.67 4.52 -10.87
C PHE A 81 10.08 3.54 -9.85
N PHE A 82 9.29 2.56 -10.30
CA PHE A 82 8.67 1.55 -9.44
C PHE A 82 9.61 0.37 -9.14
N VAL A 83 10.41 -0.08 -10.12
CA VAL A 83 11.42 -1.14 -9.91
C VAL A 83 12.38 -0.78 -8.78
N ASN A 84 12.80 0.49 -8.71
CA ASN A 84 13.73 0.94 -7.68
C ASN A 84 13.14 0.99 -6.26
N ARG A 85 11.88 0.60 -6.07
CA ARG A 85 11.21 0.42 -4.77
C ARG A 85 11.13 -1.04 -4.34
N LEU A 86 11.54 -1.96 -5.21
CA LEU A 86 11.57 -3.38 -4.92
C LEU A 86 12.92 -3.78 -4.34
N MET A 87 12.90 -4.72 -3.40
CA MET A 87 14.12 -5.38 -2.96
C MET A 87 14.73 -6.17 -4.12
N SER A 88 16.04 -6.05 -4.33
CA SER A 88 16.74 -6.87 -5.31
C SER A 88 16.62 -8.36 -4.96
N ARG A 89 16.16 -9.16 -5.92
CA ARG A 89 16.04 -10.63 -5.80
C ARG A 89 17.38 -11.33 -5.55
N LYS A 90 18.51 -10.68 -5.83
CA LYS A 90 19.87 -11.22 -5.61
C LYS A 90 20.33 -11.11 -4.16
N ARG A 91 19.60 -10.40 -3.30
CA ARG A 91 19.96 -10.27 -1.88
C ARG A 91 19.74 -11.60 -1.17
N GLU A 92 20.69 -12.00 -0.35
CA GLU A 92 20.59 -13.19 0.50
C GLU A 92 19.32 -13.19 1.37
N SER A 93 18.93 -12.00 1.85
CA SER A 93 17.73 -11.81 2.67
C SER A 93 16.41 -11.76 1.87
N PHE A 94 16.40 -12.04 0.56
CA PHE A 94 15.19 -11.92 -0.27
C PHE A 94 14.13 -12.95 0.12
N THR A 95 14.53 -14.19 0.40
CA THR A 95 13.59 -15.25 0.81
C THR A 95 12.91 -14.95 2.14
N SER A 96 13.67 -14.50 3.16
CA SER A 96 13.10 -14.12 4.45
C SER A 96 12.23 -12.86 4.36
N TYR A 97 12.55 -11.96 3.42
CA TYR A 97 11.71 -10.82 3.08
C TYR A 97 10.36 -11.24 2.48
N LEU A 98 10.33 -12.15 1.50
CA LEU A 98 9.08 -12.69 0.96
C LEU A 98 8.21 -13.35 2.03
N HIS A 99 8.82 -14.17 2.88
CA HIS A 99 8.12 -14.82 3.99
C HIS A 99 7.50 -13.81 4.96
N ALA A 100 8.24 -12.75 5.34
CA ALA A 100 7.73 -11.69 6.20
C ALA A 100 6.58 -10.90 5.56
N LEU A 101 6.58 -10.81 4.23
CA LEU A 101 5.46 -10.27 3.47
C LEU A 101 4.32 -11.27 3.31
N GLY A 102 4.41 -12.53 3.77
CA GLY A 102 3.38 -13.55 3.59
C GLY A 102 3.28 -14.08 2.15
N ILE A 103 4.34 -13.95 1.36
CA ILE A 103 4.42 -14.40 -0.04
C ILE A 103 5.08 -15.77 -0.02
N ASP A 104 4.26 -16.82 0.05
CA ASP A 104 4.73 -18.20 0.21
C ASP A 104 4.65 -19.04 -1.09
N SER A 105 4.16 -18.47 -2.19
CA SER A 105 4.09 -19.16 -3.48
C SER A 105 4.49 -18.26 -4.64
N ASP A 106 5.05 -18.86 -5.68
CA ASP A 106 5.48 -18.15 -6.90
C ASP A 106 4.32 -17.45 -7.62
N ALA A 107 3.08 -17.91 -7.43
CA ALA A 107 1.88 -17.30 -8.00
C ALA A 107 1.62 -15.88 -7.48
N VAL A 108 2.04 -15.58 -6.25
CA VAL A 108 1.89 -14.25 -5.62
C VAL A 108 3.20 -13.46 -5.57
N ASP A 109 4.33 -14.04 -5.97
CA ASP A 109 5.63 -13.35 -6.07
C ASP A 109 5.73 -12.49 -7.35
N THR A 110 4.83 -11.50 -7.45
CA THR A 110 4.79 -10.53 -8.54
C THR A 110 5.30 -9.16 -8.10
N PRO A 111 5.89 -8.35 -9.00
CA PRO A 111 6.31 -6.99 -8.68
C PRO A 111 5.18 -6.14 -8.09
N MET A 112 3.95 -6.26 -8.62
CA MET A 112 2.80 -5.52 -8.12
C MET A 112 2.42 -5.93 -6.70
N GLU A 113 2.45 -7.22 -6.38
CA GLU A 113 2.16 -7.69 -5.02
C GLU A 113 3.21 -7.22 -4.01
N LEU A 114 4.49 -7.27 -4.39
CA LEU A 114 5.58 -6.77 -3.55
C LEU A 114 5.43 -5.27 -3.26
N LEU A 115 5.13 -4.47 -4.29
CA LEU A 115 4.88 -3.04 -4.13
C LEU A 115 3.70 -2.78 -3.20
N ALA A 116 2.60 -3.51 -3.38
CA ALA A 116 1.39 -3.37 -2.60
C ALA A 116 1.60 -3.69 -1.11
N ARG A 117 2.24 -4.83 -0.79
CA ARG A 117 2.45 -5.25 0.61
C ARG A 117 3.44 -4.37 1.35
N THR A 118 4.40 -3.79 0.63
CA THR A 118 5.49 -3.02 1.26
C THR A 118 5.20 -1.54 1.36
N GLY A 119 4.31 -1.01 0.52
CA GLY A 119 4.15 0.43 0.34
C GLY A 119 5.20 1.05 -0.58
N GLY A 120 6.14 0.26 -1.12
CA GLY A 120 7.30 0.72 -1.88
C GLY A 120 8.12 1.85 -1.24
N PRO A 121 8.35 1.87 0.10
CA PRO A 121 9.01 2.99 0.76
C PRO A 121 10.44 3.12 0.26
N ARG A 122 10.83 4.36 -0.01
CA ARG A 122 12.21 4.69 -0.38
C ARG A 122 12.70 5.80 0.52
N ALA A 123 13.81 5.57 1.21
CA ALA A 123 14.37 6.54 2.17
C ALA A 123 14.70 7.91 1.56
N THR A 124 14.85 7.99 0.23
CA THR A 124 15.20 9.20 -0.50
C THR A 124 13.99 10.01 -0.99
N ASP A 125 12.76 9.52 -0.79
CA ASP A 125 11.56 10.24 -1.22
C ASP A 125 10.35 10.00 -0.28
N THR A 126 9.24 10.64 -0.60
CA THR A 126 8.02 10.67 0.19
C THR A 126 6.84 10.00 -0.53
N PHE A 127 7.13 9.02 -1.39
CA PHE A 127 6.09 8.30 -2.14
C PHE A 127 5.77 6.94 -1.51
N HIS A 128 4.49 6.59 -1.57
CA HIS A 128 3.97 5.30 -1.16
C HIS A 128 3.11 4.69 -2.27
N LEU A 129 3.13 3.37 -2.40
CA LEU A 129 2.24 2.63 -3.28
C LEU A 129 1.22 1.88 -2.45
N VAL A 130 -0.05 2.07 -2.76
CA VAL A 130 -1.13 1.50 -1.95
C VAL A 130 -2.07 0.71 -2.85
N ASP A 131 -2.55 -0.42 -2.34
CA ASP A 131 -3.70 -1.10 -2.93
C ASP A 131 -4.92 -0.19 -2.84
N ASP A 132 -5.86 -0.44 -3.75
CA ASP A 132 -7.14 0.20 -3.71
C ASP A 132 -8.03 -0.44 -2.63
N LEU A 133 -8.48 0.34 -1.64
CA LEU A 133 -9.43 -0.09 -0.60
C LEU A 133 -10.88 -0.15 -1.12
N MET A 134 -11.03 -0.58 -2.37
CA MET A 134 -12.32 -0.79 -2.99
C MET A 134 -12.84 -2.18 -2.71
N ALA A 135 -14.16 -2.27 -2.57
CA ALA A 135 -14.83 -3.55 -2.45
C ALA A 135 -14.78 -4.29 -3.79
N ASP A 136 -14.62 -5.61 -3.72
CA ASP A 136 -14.86 -6.49 -4.86
C ASP A 136 -16.36 -6.56 -5.21
N ALA A 137 -16.68 -7.38 -6.21
CA ALA A 137 -18.06 -7.58 -6.67
C ALA A 137 -19.01 -8.09 -5.57
N ASP A 138 -18.49 -8.76 -4.54
CA ASP A 138 -19.24 -9.31 -3.42
C ASP A 138 -19.34 -8.33 -2.23
N GLY A 139 -18.82 -7.11 -2.39
CA GLY A 139 -18.80 -6.08 -1.36
C GLY A 139 -17.68 -6.25 -0.33
N VAL A 140 -16.70 -7.12 -0.57
CA VAL A 140 -15.60 -7.42 0.36
C VAL A 140 -14.40 -6.54 0.05
N VAL A 141 -13.86 -5.91 1.09
CA VAL A 141 -12.62 -5.13 1.03
C VAL A 141 -11.53 -5.93 1.72
N VAL A 142 -10.43 -6.18 1.01
CA VAL A 142 -9.21 -6.76 1.58
C VAL A 142 -8.04 -5.85 1.24
N SER A 143 -7.26 -5.47 2.26
CA SER A 143 -6.04 -4.70 2.06
C SER A 143 -4.99 -5.09 3.10
N ARG A 144 -3.73 -4.77 2.83
CA ARG A 144 -2.59 -5.14 3.66
C ARG A 144 -1.72 -3.94 3.96
N PHE A 145 -1.13 -3.93 5.15
CA PHE A 145 -0.14 -2.92 5.52
C PHE A 145 0.84 -3.49 6.54
N LEU A 146 2.10 -3.05 6.45
CA LEU A 146 3.08 -3.29 7.50
C LEU A 146 2.88 -2.30 8.64
N ALA A 147 2.81 -2.79 9.88
CA ALA A 147 2.67 -1.93 11.04
C ALA A 147 3.90 -1.02 11.18
N SER A 148 3.66 0.28 11.33
CA SER A 148 4.70 1.27 11.55
C SER A 148 5.13 1.30 13.01
N GLY A 149 6.36 1.75 13.27
CA GLY A 149 6.80 2.06 14.64
C GLY A 149 6.93 0.89 15.61
N VAL A 150 6.92 -0.36 15.11
CA VAL A 150 7.07 -1.58 15.96
C VAL A 150 8.28 -1.48 16.88
N ARG A 151 9.44 -1.01 16.37
CA ARG A 151 10.65 -0.84 17.17
C ARG A 151 10.52 0.08 18.39
N TYR A 152 9.53 0.97 18.38
CA TYR A 152 9.32 1.97 19.43
C TYR A 152 8.32 1.50 20.48
N LEU A 153 7.30 0.74 20.06
CA LEU A 153 6.23 0.27 20.94
C LEU A 153 6.50 -1.12 21.52
N ASP A 154 7.22 -1.96 20.78
CA ASP A 154 7.53 -3.35 21.17
C ASP A 154 9.00 -3.66 20.78
N ALA A 155 9.92 -2.87 21.34
CA ALA A 155 11.33 -2.89 20.98
C ALA A 155 11.99 -4.26 21.16
N ASP A 156 11.66 -4.92 22.27
CA ASP A 156 12.11 -6.27 22.65
C ASP A 156 11.27 -7.39 22.01
N GLY A 157 10.17 -7.05 21.34
CA GLY A 157 9.27 -8.00 20.69
C GLY A 157 8.42 -8.83 21.67
N THR A 158 8.37 -8.44 22.95
CA THR A 158 7.70 -9.21 24.01
C THR A 158 6.21 -9.39 23.74
N HIS A 159 5.56 -8.38 23.17
CA HIS A 159 4.13 -8.43 22.88
C HIS A 159 3.85 -9.21 21.59
N LEU A 160 4.62 -8.96 20.53
CA LEU A 160 4.48 -9.68 19.26
C LEU A 160 4.80 -11.17 19.37
N ALA A 161 5.71 -11.57 20.26
CA ALA A 161 6.04 -12.99 20.49
C ALA A 161 4.83 -13.84 20.96
N ARG A 162 3.74 -13.19 21.39
CA ARG A 162 2.50 -13.85 21.84
C ARG A 162 1.40 -13.86 20.76
N VAL A 163 1.64 -13.19 19.64
CA VAL A 163 0.69 -13.08 18.53
C VAL A 163 0.97 -14.20 17.53
N ARG A 164 -0.08 -14.84 17.05
CA ARG A 164 -0.04 -15.84 16.00
C ARG A 164 -0.62 -15.28 14.72
N ASP A 165 -0.22 -15.86 13.60
CA ASP A 165 -0.85 -15.59 12.31
C ASP A 165 -2.35 -15.94 12.40
N GLY A 166 -3.19 -15.02 11.93
CA GLY A 166 -4.65 -15.11 12.03
C GLY A 166 -5.25 -14.46 13.29
N ASP A 167 -4.45 -14.04 14.26
CA ASP A 167 -4.97 -13.37 15.45
C ASP A 167 -5.61 -12.01 15.10
N ARG A 168 -6.74 -11.72 15.75
CA ARG A 168 -7.40 -10.41 15.63
C ARG A 168 -6.63 -9.34 16.40
N LEU A 169 -6.40 -8.22 15.74
CA LEU A 169 -5.80 -7.01 16.27
C LEU A 169 -6.89 -5.95 16.46
N ARG A 170 -6.66 -5.02 17.39
CA ARG A 170 -7.55 -3.89 17.66
C ARG A 170 -6.90 -2.60 17.24
N LEU A 171 -7.67 -1.70 16.64
CA LEU A 171 -7.24 -0.34 16.40
C LEU A 171 -7.66 0.54 17.58
N ARG A 172 -6.75 1.40 18.06
CA ARG A 172 -7.03 2.34 19.14
C ARG A 172 -6.52 3.74 18.80
N PRO A 173 -7.38 4.77 18.81
CA PRO A 173 -6.94 6.15 18.62
C PRO A 173 -5.95 6.60 19.70
N GLU A 174 -4.97 7.42 19.31
CA GLU A 174 -4.03 8.10 20.20
C GLU A 174 -4.08 9.62 19.92
N PRO A 175 -5.12 10.34 20.38
CA PRO A 175 -5.35 11.75 20.04
C PRO A 175 -4.25 12.69 20.54
N ASP A 176 -3.57 12.30 21.62
CA ASP A 176 -2.47 13.06 22.23
C ASP A 176 -1.10 12.75 21.61
N ASN A 177 -1.05 12.00 20.50
CA ASN A 177 0.20 11.68 19.84
C ASN A 177 0.90 12.97 19.34
N PRO A 178 2.15 13.24 19.76
CA PRO A 178 2.82 14.52 19.49
C PRO A 178 3.19 14.72 18.02
N LYS A 179 3.17 13.67 17.20
CA LYS A 179 3.50 13.73 15.77
C LYS A 179 2.26 13.81 14.90
N ASN A 180 1.21 13.07 15.25
CA ASN A 180 -0.01 12.97 14.48
C ASN A 180 -1.20 12.65 15.40
N GLY A 181 -2.04 13.64 15.71
CA GLY A 181 -3.24 13.45 16.54
C GLY A 181 -4.31 12.52 15.94
N ARG A 182 -4.14 12.04 14.71
CA ARG A 182 -4.97 11.00 14.08
C ARG A 182 -4.37 9.59 14.19
N ALA A 183 -3.24 9.42 14.89
CA ALA A 183 -2.56 8.14 15.00
C ALA A 183 -3.49 7.04 15.52
N GLN A 184 -3.44 5.88 14.85
CA GLN A 184 -4.15 4.67 15.25
C GLN A 184 -3.11 3.62 15.66
N LEU A 185 -3.14 3.24 16.94
CA LEU A 185 -2.34 2.14 17.47
C LEU A 185 -2.91 0.81 16.99
N VAL A 186 -2.01 -0.12 16.66
CA VAL A 186 -2.32 -1.53 16.45
C VAL A 186 -2.05 -2.25 17.78
N CYS A 187 -3.10 -2.79 18.37
CA CYS A 187 -3.07 -3.44 19.69
C CYS A 187 -3.35 -4.94 19.58
N VAL A 188 -2.63 -5.74 20.38
CA VAL A 188 -2.89 -7.17 20.53
C VAL A 188 -4.02 -7.41 21.53
N ALA A 189 -4.47 -8.66 21.69
CA ALA A 189 -5.60 -9.02 22.55
C ALA A 189 -5.47 -8.55 24.02
N SER A 190 -4.25 -8.47 24.56
CA SER A 190 -3.98 -7.96 25.91
C SER A 190 -4.17 -6.44 26.05
N GLY A 191 -4.37 -5.70 24.95
CA GLY A 191 -4.43 -4.25 24.91
C GLY A 191 -3.07 -3.56 24.71
N ALA A 192 -1.96 -4.29 24.75
CA ALA A 192 -0.64 -3.76 24.48
C ALA A 192 -0.52 -3.31 23.01
N ALA A 193 0.08 -2.14 22.78
CA ALA A 193 0.33 -1.64 21.43
C ALA A 193 1.62 -2.23 20.86
N VAL A 194 1.58 -2.67 19.61
CA VAL A 194 2.70 -3.30 18.90
C VAL A 194 3.12 -2.54 17.66
N GLY A 195 2.39 -1.51 17.27
CA GLY A 195 2.68 -0.69 16.11
C GLY A 195 1.61 0.37 15.87
N TYR A 196 1.72 1.03 14.73
CA TYR A 196 0.77 2.02 14.24
C TYR A 196 0.27 1.62 12.85
N VAL A 197 -0.97 2.00 12.54
CA VAL A 197 -1.41 2.12 11.15
C VAL A 197 -0.54 3.18 10.47
N PRO A 198 0.04 2.90 9.30
CA PRO A 198 0.84 3.90 8.57
C PRO A 198 0.04 5.17 8.29
N ASP A 199 0.66 6.33 8.43
CA ASP A 199 -0.04 7.63 8.30
C ASP A 199 -0.74 7.80 6.94
N TRP A 200 -0.17 7.25 5.85
CA TRP A 200 -0.75 7.30 4.51
C TRP A 200 -2.08 6.55 4.39
N LEU A 201 -2.35 5.60 5.29
CA LEU A 201 -3.54 4.75 5.30
C LEU A 201 -4.69 5.34 6.13
N LEU A 202 -4.42 6.36 6.96
CA LEU A 202 -5.40 6.85 7.93
C LEU A 202 -6.65 7.44 7.28
N ASN A 203 -6.52 8.16 6.16
CA ASN A 203 -7.66 8.70 5.41
C ASN A 203 -8.54 7.56 4.87
N ASP A 204 -7.94 6.63 4.13
CA ASP A 204 -8.71 5.56 3.48
C ASP A 204 -9.31 4.60 4.52
N LEU A 205 -8.64 4.40 5.66
CA LEU A 205 -9.17 3.62 6.78
C LEU A 205 -10.41 4.29 7.40
N GLU A 206 -10.36 5.61 7.62
CA GLU A 206 -11.48 6.39 8.15
C GLU A 206 -12.68 6.37 7.20
N ASP A 207 -12.44 6.57 5.90
CA ASP A 207 -13.45 6.47 4.85
C ASP A 207 -14.06 5.06 4.77
N LEU A 208 -13.23 4.02 4.91
CA LEU A 208 -13.70 2.63 4.96
C LEU A 208 -14.58 2.39 6.19
N GLN A 209 -14.14 2.81 7.37
CA GLN A 209 -14.90 2.68 8.63
C GLN A 209 -16.27 3.37 8.56
N ALA A 210 -16.40 4.48 7.83
CA ALA A 210 -17.68 5.16 7.62
C ALA A 210 -18.68 4.36 6.75
N ARG A 211 -18.19 3.42 5.92
CA ARG A 211 -18.97 2.68 4.91
C ARG A 211 -19.29 1.24 5.28
N VAL A 212 -18.71 0.71 6.35
CA VAL A 212 -18.81 -0.71 6.76
C VAL A 212 -19.42 -0.82 8.15
N ASP A 213 -20.09 -1.94 8.44
CA ASP A 213 -20.59 -2.23 9.79
C ASP A 213 -19.52 -2.83 10.69
N GLU A 214 -18.67 -3.68 10.10
CA GLU A 214 -17.58 -4.36 10.80
C GLU A 214 -16.31 -4.28 9.94
N LEU A 215 -15.21 -3.94 10.60
CA LEU A 215 -13.86 -3.99 10.07
C LEU A 215 -13.02 -4.83 11.02
N SER A 216 -12.36 -5.84 10.48
CA SER A 216 -11.39 -6.68 11.18
C SER A 216 -9.98 -6.32 10.74
N VAL A 217 -9.08 -6.19 11.71
CA VAL A 217 -7.63 -6.16 11.47
C VAL A 217 -7.06 -7.45 12.00
N ILE A 218 -6.29 -8.14 11.16
CA ILE A 218 -5.74 -9.46 11.44
C ILE A 218 -4.22 -9.39 11.33
N ALA A 219 -3.50 -10.04 12.24
CA ALA A 219 -2.09 -10.32 12.07
C ALA A 219 -1.96 -11.38 10.96
N GLU A 220 -1.76 -10.95 9.72
CA GLU A 220 -1.63 -11.90 8.60
C GLU A 220 -0.30 -12.65 8.68
N ARG A 221 0.76 -11.93 9.04
CA ARG A 221 2.07 -12.54 9.30
C ARG A 221 2.78 -11.83 10.43
N VAL A 222 3.27 -12.61 11.39
CA VAL A 222 4.20 -12.17 12.43
C VAL A 222 5.56 -12.80 12.19
N THR A 223 6.60 -11.98 12.01
CA THR A 223 7.98 -12.45 11.81
C THR A 223 8.90 -11.77 12.82
N ALA A 224 8.99 -12.32 14.04
CA ALA A 224 9.69 -11.71 15.16
C ALA A 224 11.17 -11.36 14.86
N ASP A 225 11.86 -12.25 14.15
CA ASP A 225 13.29 -12.10 13.81
C ASP A 225 13.54 -11.17 12.62
N ALA A 226 12.48 -10.66 11.96
CA ALA A 226 12.63 -9.73 10.86
C ALA A 226 13.07 -8.33 11.34
N GLN A 227 13.49 -7.52 10.37
CA GLN A 227 13.70 -6.09 10.62
C GLN A 227 12.42 -5.48 11.20
N PRO A 228 12.50 -4.50 12.12
CA PRO A 228 11.31 -4.06 12.86
C PRO A 228 10.11 -3.65 12.02
N HIS A 229 10.33 -3.06 10.84
CA HIS A 229 9.26 -2.64 9.92
C HIS A 229 8.62 -3.79 9.13
N LEU A 230 9.14 -5.01 9.24
CA LEU A 230 8.64 -6.25 8.61
C LEU A 230 8.06 -7.24 9.64
N ARG A 231 8.09 -6.90 10.94
CA ARG A 231 7.72 -7.85 12.00
C ARG A 231 6.23 -8.17 12.07
N LEU A 232 5.38 -7.24 11.60
CA LEU A 232 3.94 -7.39 11.64
C LEU A 232 3.32 -6.91 10.33
N LEU A 233 2.85 -7.84 9.52
CA LEU A 233 1.97 -7.60 8.41
C LEU A 233 0.53 -7.73 8.89
N CYS A 234 -0.23 -6.66 8.72
CA CYS A 234 -1.65 -6.60 9.03
C CYS A 234 -2.48 -6.77 7.76
N ARG A 235 -3.63 -7.42 7.90
CA ARG A 235 -4.67 -7.50 6.87
C ARG A 235 -5.95 -6.86 7.40
N ILE A 236 -6.48 -5.95 6.61
CA ILE A 236 -7.82 -5.39 6.80
C ILE A 236 -8.79 -6.28 6.02
N GLU A 237 -9.86 -6.69 6.69
CA GLU A 237 -11.04 -7.29 6.07
C GLU A 237 -12.26 -6.49 6.49
N ALA A 238 -13.07 -6.07 5.53
CA ALA A 238 -14.34 -5.41 5.80
C ALA A 238 -15.39 -5.77 4.75
N ARG A 239 -16.66 -5.58 5.09
CA ARG A 239 -17.76 -5.72 4.14
C ARG A 239 -18.53 -4.41 4.02
N VAL A 240 -18.57 -3.86 2.82
CA VAL A 240 -19.31 -2.63 2.52
C VAL A 240 -20.80 -2.93 2.53
N ARG A 241 -21.58 -2.03 3.14
CA ARG A 241 -23.05 -2.11 3.13
C ARG A 241 -23.50 -2.15 1.67
N GLY A 242 -24.29 -3.16 1.30
CA GLY A 242 -24.82 -3.28 -0.05
C GLY A 242 -25.54 -2.00 -0.46
N GLY A 243 -24.94 -1.24 -1.38
CA GLY A 243 -25.61 -0.10 -1.99
C GLY A 243 -26.84 -0.63 -2.72
N LYS A 244 -28.04 -0.19 -2.33
CA LYS A 244 -29.18 -0.25 -3.23
C LYS A 244 -28.74 0.42 -4.52
N GLN A 245 -28.67 -0.33 -5.61
CA GLN A 245 -28.50 0.26 -6.93
C GLN A 245 -29.67 1.23 -7.14
N HIS A 246 -29.40 2.53 -7.04
CA HIS A 246 -30.29 3.53 -7.61
C HIS A 246 -29.97 3.57 -9.10
N SER A 247 -30.63 2.67 -9.82
CA SER A 247 -30.87 2.81 -11.24
C SER A 247 -31.84 3.97 -11.42
N ASN A 248 -31.35 5.08 -11.96
CA ASN A 248 -32.12 5.94 -12.86
C ASN A 248 -31.18 6.83 -13.69
#